data_AF-A0AA97B5R2-F1
#
_entry.id   AF-A0AA97B5R2-F1
#
_cell.length_a   1.000
_cell.length_b   1.000
_cell.length_c   1.000
_cell.angle_alpha   90.00
_cell.angle_beta   90.00
_cell.angle_gamma   90.00
#
_symmetry.space_group_name_H-M   'P 1'
#
loop_
_entity.id
_entity.type
_entity.pdbx_description
1 polymer ?
#
loop_
_entity_poly.entity_id
_entity_poly.type
_entity_poly.pdbx_seq_one_letter_code
_entity_poly.pdbx_strand_id
1 'polypeptide(L)'
;MPRDADPRDLLGFAGVALRARDYERAQAFARAAAAGDTGAVGIEALALASRLSRKAGDASAAAAHLHQALQTAQGFQAATLHLQLTKLYEHGLKDLARALHHAKLASAAELPVDHHRRILRLETRLARSTRAASLDLGMGSPRSGT
;
A
#
# COMPACT_ATOMS: atom_id res chain seq x y z
N MET A 1 -3.96 18.43 -19.29
CA MET A 1 -5.11 17.51 -19.49
C MET A 1 -6.36 18.37 -19.57
N PRO A 2 -7.28 18.11 -20.52
CA PRO A 2 -8.51 18.89 -20.64
C PRO A 2 -9.34 18.73 -19.35
N ARG A 3 -9.95 19.82 -18.87
CA ARG A 3 -10.68 19.88 -17.60
C ARG A 3 -12.04 19.15 -17.61
N ASP A 4 -12.45 18.61 -18.76
CA ASP A 4 -13.79 18.04 -18.98
C ASP A 4 -13.79 16.53 -19.27
N ALA A 5 -12.67 15.83 -19.14
CA ALA A 5 -12.63 14.39 -19.37
C ALA A 5 -13.29 13.62 -18.21
N ASP A 6 -14.27 12.77 -18.51
CA ASP A 6 -14.94 11.92 -17.52
C ASP A 6 -13.88 11.04 -16.80
N PRO A 7 -13.85 11.04 -15.45
CA PRO A 7 -12.95 10.18 -14.67
C PRO A 7 -13.01 8.70 -15.06
N ARG A 8 -14.17 8.21 -15.52
CA ARG A 8 -14.35 6.82 -15.99
C ARG A 8 -13.59 6.55 -17.27
N ASP A 9 -13.64 7.48 -18.22
CA ASP A 9 -12.90 7.37 -19.48
C ASP A 9 -11.40 7.43 -19.22
N LEU A 10 -10.97 8.34 -18.34
CA LEU A 10 -9.57 8.44 -17.91
C LEU A 10 -9.10 7.13 -17.27
N LEU A 11 -9.89 6.51 -16.39
CA LEU A 11 -9.57 5.20 -15.82
C LEU A 11 -9.51 4.10 -16.89
N GLY A 12 -10.43 4.13 -17.87
CA GLY A 12 -10.41 3.26 -19.04
C GLY A 12 -9.12 3.40 -19.86
N PHE A 13 -8.72 4.63 -20.17
CA PHE A 13 -7.47 4.92 -20.88
C PHE A 13 -6.24 4.49 -20.10
N ALA A 14 -6.24 4.64 -18.77
CA ALA A 14 -5.18 4.11 -17.92
C ALA A 14 -5.04 2.59 -18.07
N GLY A 15 -6.16 1.86 -18.14
CA GLY A 15 -6.18 0.42 -18.39
C GLY A 15 -5.65 0.02 -19.77
N VAL A 16 -6.00 0.78 -20.81
CA VAL A 16 -5.48 0.58 -22.18
C VAL A 16 -3.97 0.79 -22.22
N ALA A 17 -3.48 1.91 -21.69
CA ALA A 17 -2.05 2.22 -21.64
C ALA A 17 -1.27 1.17 -20.84
N LEU A 18 -1.82 0.70 -19.70
CA LEU A 18 -1.23 -0.38 -18.91
C LEU A 18 -1.05 -1.66 -19.74
N ARG A 19 -2.07 -2.08 -20.50
CA ARG A 19 -1.99 -3.27 -21.37
C ARG A 19 -0.96 -3.10 -22.49
N ALA A 20 -0.84 -1.88 -23.02
CA ALA A 20 0.20 -1.51 -23.98
C ALA A 20 1.61 -1.39 -23.36
N ARG A 21 1.74 -1.60 -22.05
CA ARG A 21 2.98 -1.42 -21.26
C ARG A 21 3.52 0.00 -21.26
N ASP A 22 2.68 0.98 -21.62
CA ASP A 22 2.98 2.39 -21.48
C ASP A 22 2.65 2.84 -20.06
N TYR A 23 3.58 2.56 -19.14
CA TYR A 23 3.37 2.78 -17.71
C TYR A 23 3.32 4.26 -17.35
N GLU A 24 4.01 5.11 -18.10
CA GLU A 24 4.00 6.56 -17.88
C GLU A 24 2.62 7.13 -18.20
N ARG A 25 2.06 6.83 -19.39
CA ARG A 25 0.70 7.26 -19.73
C ARG A 25 -0.35 6.64 -18.82
N ALA A 26 -0.20 5.35 -18.48
CA ALA A 26 -1.10 4.70 -17.53
C ALA A 26 -1.13 5.43 -16.18
N GLN A 27 0.04 5.85 -15.69
CA GLN A 27 0.17 6.59 -14.44
C GLN A 27 -0.45 7.98 -14.53
N ALA A 28 -0.24 8.69 -15.65
CA ALA A 28 -0.82 10.01 -15.88
C ALA A 28 -2.35 9.96 -15.91
N PHE A 29 -2.93 9.00 -16.65
CA PHE A 29 -4.38 8.83 -16.73
C PHE A 29 -4.99 8.39 -15.39
N ALA A 30 -4.36 7.46 -14.67
CA ALA A 30 -4.84 7.04 -13.35
C ALA A 30 -4.86 8.21 -12.35
N ARG A 31 -3.82 9.05 -12.33
CA ARG A 31 -3.79 10.24 -11.47
C ARG A 31 -4.84 11.28 -11.87
N ALA A 32 -5.05 11.48 -13.17
CA ALA A 32 -6.09 12.38 -13.65
C ALA A 32 -7.50 11.90 -13.28
N ALA A 33 -7.80 10.60 -13.42
CA ALA A 33 -9.06 10.02 -13.00
C ALA A 33 -9.28 10.18 -11.48
N ALA A 34 -8.25 9.90 -10.67
CA ALA A 34 -8.29 10.08 -9.22
C ALA A 34 -8.50 11.53 -8.77
N ALA A 35 -8.04 12.51 -9.56
CA ALA A 35 -8.25 13.92 -9.27
C ALA A 35 -9.67 14.40 -9.66
N GLY A 36 -10.31 13.72 -10.61
CA GLY A 36 -11.64 14.08 -11.12
C GLY A 36 -12.81 13.42 -10.40
N ASP A 37 -12.58 12.39 -9.59
CA ASP A 37 -13.60 11.73 -8.78
C ASP A 37 -13.07 11.39 -7.38
N THR A 38 -13.86 11.68 -6.34
CA THR A 38 -13.57 11.28 -4.95
C THR A 38 -14.33 10.00 -4.53
N GLY A 39 -15.23 9.51 -5.39
CA GLY A 39 -16.02 8.31 -5.19
C GLY A 39 -15.33 7.03 -5.66
N ALA A 40 -16.13 6.08 -6.12
CA ALA A 40 -15.66 4.74 -6.46
C ALA A 40 -14.60 4.73 -7.58
N VAL A 41 -14.74 5.59 -8.59
CA VAL A 41 -13.80 5.67 -9.72
C VAL A 41 -12.47 6.23 -9.24
N GLY A 42 -12.51 7.24 -8.38
CA GLY A 42 -11.34 7.81 -7.72
C GLY A 42 -10.55 6.79 -6.92
N ILE A 43 -11.25 5.97 -6.13
CA ILE A 43 -10.64 4.91 -5.32
C ILE A 43 -9.98 3.84 -6.20
N GLU A 44 -10.64 3.40 -7.27
CA GLU A 44 -10.07 2.44 -8.23
C GLU A 44 -8.86 3.02 -8.96
N ALA A 45 -8.93 4.30 -9.34
CA ALA A 45 -7.84 5.01 -9.99
C ALA A 45 -6.62 5.15 -9.06
N LEU A 46 -6.82 5.47 -7.78
CA LEU A 46 -5.75 5.50 -6.78
C LEU A 46 -5.15 4.10 -6.53
N ALA A 47 -5.97 3.05 -6.48
CA ALA A 47 -5.48 1.68 -6.39
C ALA A 47 -4.65 1.28 -7.63
N LEU A 48 -5.03 1.72 -8.83
CA LEU A 48 -4.23 1.54 -10.05
C LEU A 48 -2.91 2.33 -10.00
N ALA A 49 -2.96 3.60 -9.60
CA ALA A 49 -1.78 4.44 -9.42
C ALA A 49 -0.79 3.84 -8.41
N SER A 50 -1.30 3.23 -7.33
CA SER A 50 -0.48 2.48 -6.37
C SER A 50 0.22 1.28 -7.04
N ARG A 51 -0.51 0.47 -7.81
CA ARG A 51 0.06 -0.70 -8.52
C ARG A 51 1.16 -0.28 -9.50
N LEU A 52 0.96 0.80 -10.24
CA LEU A 52 1.94 1.35 -11.18
C LEU A 52 3.18 1.88 -10.45
N SER A 53 3.01 2.60 -9.33
CA SER A 53 4.12 3.06 -8.50
C SER A 53 4.96 1.90 -7.96
N ARG A 54 4.31 0.82 -7.49
CA ARG A 54 5.02 -0.41 -7.08
C ARG A 54 5.82 -1.02 -8.22
N LYS A 55 5.27 -1.02 -9.43
CA LYS A 55 5.95 -1.55 -10.62
C LYS A 55 7.16 -0.72 -11.03
N ALA A 56 7.15 0.58 -10.72
CA ALA A 56 8.27 1.49 -10.90
C ALA A 56 9.30 1.43 -9.75
N GLY A 57 9.08 0.61 -8.72
CA GLY A 57 9.95 0.51 -7.55
C GLY A 57 9.69 1.58 -6.48
N ASP A 58 8.70 2.45 -6.66
CA ASP A 58 8.35 3.50 -5.70
C ASP A 58 7.27 3.00 -4.72
N ALA A 59 7.74 2.30 -3.69
CA ALA A 59 6.88 1.79 -2.63
C ALA A 59 6.26 2.90 -1.76
N SER A 60 6.89 4.07 -1.68
CA SER A 60 6.40 5.19 -0.87
C SER A 60 5.21 5.86 -1.55
N ALA A 61 5.33 6.21 -2.84
CA ALA A 61 4.22 6.75 -3.62
C ALA A 61 3.07 5.74 -3.71
N ALA A 62 3.38 4.45 -3.80
CA ALA A 62 2.36 3.41 -3.76
C ALA A 62 1.54 3.42 -2.47
N ALA A 63 2.17 3.62 -1.31
CA ALA A 63 1.48 3.73 -0.04
C ALA A 63 0.66 5.01 0.06
N ALA A 64 1.21 6.15 -0.41
CA ALA A 64 0.51 7.43 -0.43
C ALA A 64 -0.81 7.35 -1.21
N HIS A 65 -0.82 6.73 -2.39
CA HIS A 65 -2.04 6.54 -3.17
C HIS A 65 -3.09 5.68 -2.44
N LEU A 66 -2.68 4.62 -1.74
CA LEU A 66 -3.61 3.78 -0.97
C LEU A 66 -4.18 4.50 0.26
N HIS A 67 -3.35 5.29 0.95
CA HIS A 67 -3.82 6.12 2.06
C HIS A 67 -4.80 7.19 1.60
N GLN A 68 -4.55 7.81 0.43
CA GLN A 68 -5.50 8.75 -0.16
C GLN A 68 -6.83 8.06 -0.49
N ALA A 69 -6.80 6.83 -1.04
CA ALA A 69 -8.02 6.08 -1.35
C ALA A 69 -8.81 5.71 -0.08
N LEU A 70 -8.12 5.44 1.03
CA LEU A 70 -8.74 5.14 2.32
C LEU A 70 -9.48 6.33 2.95
N GLN A 71 -9.26 7.56 2.47
CA GLN A 71 -9.99 8.73 2.98
C GLN A 71 -11.50 8.66 2.67
N THR A 72 -11.89 7.96 1.60
CA THR A 72 -13.29 7.85 1.16
C THR A 72 -13.78 6.40 1.09
N ALA A 73 -12.89 5.41 1.02
CA ALA A 73 -13.26 4.00 0.99
C ALA A 73 -13.95 3.53 2.28
N GLN A 74 -14.91 2.63 2.14
CA GLN A 74 -15.65 2.05 3.27
C GLN A 74 -15.83 0.53 3.11
N GLY A 75 -16.18 -0.14 4.20
CA GLY A 75 -16.53 -1.56 4.23
C GLY A 75 -15.47 -2.45 3.57
N PHE A 76 -15.92 -3.35 2.69
CA PHE A 76 -15.05 -4.31 2.00
C PHE A 76 -13.96 -3.64 1.15
N GLN A 77 -14.24 -2.46 0.58
CA GLN A 77 -13.27 -1.72 -0.23
C GLN A 77 -12.11 -1.21 0.63
N ALA A 78 -12.41 -0.62 1.80
CA ALA A 78 -11.39 -0.19 2.76
C ALA A 78 -10.54 -1.38 3.26
N ALA A 79 -11.19 -2.50 3.59
CA ALA A 79 -10.48 -3.72 4.01
C ALA A 79 -9.53 -4.24 2.92
N THR A 80 -9.93 -4.17 1.65
CA THR A 80 -9.08 -4.56 0.51
C THR A 80 -7.86 -3.66 0.37
N LEU A 81 -8.03 -2.34 0.55
CA LEU A 81 -6.91 -1.38 0.52
C LEU A 81 -5.95 -1.60 1.70
N HIS A 82 -6.47 -1.88 2.90
CA HIS A 82 -5.65 -2.25 4.06
C HIS A 82 -4.86 -3.54 3.84
N LEU A 83 -5.43 -4.55 3.17
CA LEU A 83 -4.69 -5.76 2.80
C LEU A 83 -3.53 -5.45 1.84
N GLN A 84 -3.73 -4.53 0.89
CA GLN A 84 -2.68 -4.09 -0.02
C GLN A 84 -1.56 -3.33 0.73
N LEU A 85 -1.93 -2.41 1.63
CA LEU A 85 -0.98 -1.70 2.49
C LEU A 85 -0.18 -2.65 3.38
N THR A 86 -0.82 -3.69 3.92
CA THR A 86 -0.14 -4.72 4.71
C THR A 86 1.01 -5.35 3.94
N LYS A 87 0.74 -5.81 2.71
CA LYS A 87 1.76 -6.43 1.83
C LYS A 87 2.84 -5.43 1.45
N LEU A 88 2.48 -4.17 1.20
CA LEU A 88 3.41 -3.12 0.83
C LEU A 88 4.37 -2.76 1.98
N TYR A 89 3.85 -2.58 3.19
CA TYR A 89 4.68 -2.32 4.36
C TYR A 89 5.55 -3.52 4.74
N GLU A 90 5.03 -4.74 4.62
CA GLU A 90 5.78 -5.95 4.93
C GLU A 90 6.95 -6.20 3.95
N HIS A 91 6.70 -6.03 2.64
CA HIS A 91 7.66 -6.44 1.61
C HIS A 91 8.42 -5.28 0.97
N GLY A 92 7.75 -4.16 0.70
CA GLY A 92 8.32 -3.00 0.01
C GLY A 92 9.00 -2.02 0.96
N LEU A 93 8.30 -1.60 2.02
CA LEU A 93 8.79 -0.57 2.95
C LEU A 93 9.49 -1.14 4.20
N LYS A 94 9.43 -2.46 4.40
CA LYS A 94 10.06 -3.17 5.54
C LYS A 94 9.65 -2.64 6.93
N ASP A 95 8.44 -2.11 7.05
CA ASP A 95 7.87 -1.61 8.30
C ASP A 95 6.85 -2.61 8.84
N LEU A 96 7.31 -3.53 9.69
CA LEU A 96 6.46 -4.59 10.23
C LEU A 96 5.37 -4.06 11.16
N ALA A 97 5.60 -2.94 11.86
CA ALA A 97 4.62 -2.36 12.77
C ALA A 97 3.43 -1.80 11.99
N ARG A 98 3.70 -1.02 10.93
CA ARG A 98 2.63 -0.54 10.03
C ARG A 98 1.97 -1.66 9.25
N ALA A 99 2.72 -2.69 8.84
CA ALA A 99 2.14 -3.88 8.23
C ALA A 99 1.12 -4.54 9.15
N LEU A 100 1.46 -4.75 10.43
CA LEU A 100 0.55 -5.33 11.42
C LEU A 100 -0.68 -4.44 11.68
N HIS A 101 -0.50 -3.12 11.79
CA HIS A 101 -1.60 -2.18 11.95
C HIS A 101 -2.64 -2.34 10.83
N HIS A 102 -2.21 -2.32 9.57
CA HIS A 102 -3.12 -2.50 8.44
C HIS A 102 -3.67 -3.92 8.35
N ALA A 103 -2.90 -4.94 8.75
CA ALA A 103 -3.38 -6.31 8.74
C ALA A 103 -4.63 -6.46 9.62
N LYS A 104 -4.64 -5.83 10.81
CA LYS A 104 -5.78 -5.86 11.75
C LYS A 104 -7.06 -5.24 11.16
N LEU A 105 -6.92 -4.28 10.25
CA LEU A 105 -8.04 -3.59 9.59
C LEU A 105 -8.54 -4.29 8.31
N ALA A 106 -7.87 -5.35 7.88
CA ALA A 106 -8.14 -6.04 6.62
C ALA A 106 -9.06 -7.27 6.76
N SER A 107 -9.67 -7.50 7.94
CA SER A 107 -10.41 -8.73 8.25
C SER A 107 -11.50 -9.07 7.25
N ALA A 108 -12.26 -8.07 6.78
CA ALA A 108 -13.34 -8.29 5.81
C ALA A 108 -12.85 -8.70 4.41
N ALA A 109 -11.56 -8.52 4.09
CA ALA A 109 -10.98 -8.85 2.78
C ALA A 109 -10.29 -10.22 2.72
N GLU A 110 -10.27 -10.96 3.83
CA GLU A 110 -9.66 -12.30 3.92
C GLU A 110 -10.61 -13.28 4.60
N LEU A 111 -10.41 -14.58 4.36
CA LEU A 111 -11.08 -15.60 5.17
C LEU A 111 -10.58 -15.50 6.62
N PRO A 112 -11.43 -15.77 7.63
CA PRO A 112 -11.04 -15.60 9.04
C PRO A 112 -9.77 -16.35 9.44
N VAL A 113 -9.57 -17.57 8.91
CA VAL A 113 -8.39 -18.39 9.17
C VAL A 113 -7.12 -17.76 8.59
N ASP A 114 -7.19 -17.22 7.37
CA ASP A 114 -6.03 -16.59 6.71
C ASP A 114 -5.67 -15.27 7.37
N HIS A 115 -6.68 -14.48 7.74
CA HIS A 115 -6.48 -13.25 8.51
C HIS A 115 -5.79 -13.55 9.85
N HIS A 116 -6.27 -14.53 10.61
CA HIS A 116 -5.67 -14.91 11.88
C HIS A 116 -4.20 -15.36 11.73
N ARG A 117 -3.92 -16.23 10.74
CA ARG A 117 -2.55 -16.67 10.43
C ARG A 117 -1.63 -15.51 10.07
N ARG A 118 -2.12 -14.53 9.30
CA ARG A 118 -1.37 -13.32 8.94
C ARG A 118 -0.99 -12.50 10.17
N ILE A 119 -1.95 -12.26 11.08
CA ILE A 119 -1.73 -11.52 12.31
C ILE A 119 -0.65 -12.21 13.16
N LEU A 120 -0.82 -13.50 13.47
CA LEU A 120 0.13 -14.25 14.28
C LEU A 120 1.55 -14.23 13.71
N ARG A 121 1.67 -14.42 12.39
CA ARG A 121 2.96 -14.37 11.70
C ARG A 121 3.61 -12.99 11.82
N LEU A 122 2.85 -11.91 11.62
CA LEU A 122 3.37 -10.53 11.72
C LEU A 122 3.77 -10.20 13.16
N GLU A 123 2.96 -10.56 14.15
CA GLU A 123 3.26 -10.36 15.58
C GLU A 123 4.54 -11.11 15.99
N THR A 124 4.66 -12.37 15.59
CA THR A 124 5.85 -13.19 15.86
C THR A 124 7.10 -12.62 15.20
N ARG A 125 7.00 -12.11 13.97
CA ARG A 125 8.12 -11.46 13.27
C ARG A 125 8.51 -10.14 13.92
N LEU A 126 7.53 -9.32 14.31
CA LEU A 126 7.76 -8.04 14.98
C LEU A 126 8.45 -8.26 16.33
N ALA A 127 7.93 -9.16 17.17
CA ALA A 127 8.53 -9.50 18.47
C ALA A 127 9.98 -9.98 18.35
N ARG A 128 10.29 -10.83 17.34
CA ARG A 128 11.66 -11.27 17.07
C ARG A 128 12.57 -10.11 16.65
N SER A 129 12.08 -9.22 15.80
CA SER A 129 12.85 -8.06 15.32
C SER A 129 13.17 -7.09 16.45
N THR A 130 12.20 -6.82 17.32
CA THR A 130 12.40 -5.97 18.51
C THR A 130 13.41 -6.58 19.48
N ARG A 131 13.34 -7.89 19.74
CA ARG A 131 14.33 -8.58 20.59
C ARG A 131 15.74 -8.51 20.01
N ALA A 132 15.90 -8.77 18.72
CA ALA A 132 17.20 -8.66 18.05
C ALA A 132 17.78 -7.25 18.19
N ALA A 133 16.99 -6.21 17.92
CA ALA A 133 17.42 -4.82 18.06
C ALA A 133 17.83 -4.46 19.50
N SER A 134 17.11 -4.96 20.52
CA SER A 134 17.49 -4.73 21.92
C SER A 134 18.82 -5.39 22.31
N LEU A 135 19.15 -6.55 21.72
CA LEU A 135 20.41 -7.24 21.96
C LEU A 135 21.58 -6.50 21.29
N ASP A 136 21.39 -5.99 20.07
CA ASP A 136 22.42 -5.21 19.36
C ASP A 136 22.79 -3.92 20.11
N LEU A 137 21.80 -3.24 20.71
CA LEU A 137 22.03 -2.03 21.52
C LEU A 137 22.72 -2.33 22.87
N GLY A 138 22.50 -3.52 23.44
CA GLY A 138 23.15 -3.95 24.69
C GLY A 138 24.61 -4.37 24.52
N MET A 139 25.06 -4.64 23.31
CA MET A 139 26.45 -5.03 22.99
C MET A 139 27.35 -3.84 22.63
N GLY A 140 26.80 -2.62 22.57
CA GLY A 140 27.55 -1.38 22.37
C GLY A 140 27.93 -0.71 23.69
N SER A 141 28.98 -1.17 24.37
CA SER A 141 29.64 -0.39 25.44
C SER A 141 31.17 -0.44 25.28
N PRO A 142 31.88 0.63 25.67
CA PRO A 142 33.05 1.12 24.95
C PRO A 142 34.30 0.30 25.24
N ARG A 143 35.16 0.15 24.23
CA ARG A 143 36.57 -0.14 24.48
C ARG A 143 37.16 1.10 25.14
N SER A 144 37.19 1.14 26.47
CA SER A 144 38.08 2.02 27.22
C SER A 144 39.51 1.63 26.88
N GLY A 145 40.10 2.36 25.94
CA GLY A 145 41.52 2.31 25.65
C GLY A 145 42.28 3.12 26.69
N THR A 146 43.19 2.41 27.37
CA THR A 146 44.25 2.91 28.26
C THR A 146 45.18 3.89 27.58
#